data_AF-A0A0E0MYX1-F1
#
_entry.id   AF-A0A0E0MYX1-F1
#
_cell.length_a   1.000
_cell.length_b   1.000
_cell.length_c   1.000
_cell.angle_alpha   90.00
_cell.angle_beta   90.00
_cell.angle_gamma   90.00
#
_symmetry.space_group_name_H-M   'P 1'
#
loop_
_entity.id
_entity.type
_entity.pdbx_description
1 polymer ?
#
loop_
_entity_poly.entity_id
_entity_poly.type
_entity_poly.pdbx_seq_one_letter_code
_entity_poly.pdbx_strand_id
1 'polypeptide(L)'
;METAMGMGRTRCGGAGNGEEVCIHVLIALALLLFTPIISNEASANANSTGGCIPSERSALISFKSGLLDPGNLLSSWEGDDCCQWNGVWCNNETGHIVELNLPGGSCNILPPWVPLEPGLGGSIGPSLLGLKQLEHLDLSCNNFSGTLPEFLGSLHNLRSLDLSWSTFVGTVPPQLGNLSNLRYFRSWF
;
A
#
# COMPACT_ATOMS: atom_id res chain seq x y z
N MET A 1 7.78 -62.89 0.22
CA MET A 1 7.24 -64.18 -0.25
C MET A 1 5.81 -64.23 0.24
N GLU A 2 4.87 -63.93 -0.66
CA GLU A 2 4.08 -64.98 -1.36
C GLU A 2 3.01 -65.55 -0.41
N THR A 3 1.73 -65.75 -0.72
CA THR A 3 0.83 -65.52 -1.87
C THR A 3 -0.57 -65.83 -1.28
N ALA A 4 -1.57 -64.97 -1.47
CA ALA A 4 -2.69 -65.17 -2.41
C ALA A 4 -3.44 -66.54 -2.39
N MET A 5 -4.77 -66.39 -2.40
CA MET A 5 -5.78 -67.12 -3.18
C MET A 5 -6.42 -68.40 -2.65
N GLY A 6 -7.76 -68.34 -2.62
CA GLY A 6 -8.66 -69.49 -2.49
C GLY A 6 -10.13 -69.08 -2.51
N MET A 7 -10.61 -68.62 -3.67
CA MET A 7 -12.01 -68.28 -3.94
C MET A 7 -12.96 -69.48 -3.72
N GLY A 8 -14.10 -69.23 -3.07
CA GLY A 8 -15.31 -70.05 -3.18
C GLY A 8 -16.47 -69.20 -3.69
N ARG A 9 -16.71 -69.21 -5.01
CA ARG A 9 -17.93 -68.68 -5.63
C ARG A 9 -19.02 -69.76 -5.62
N THR A 10 -20.26 -69.36 -5.37
CA THR A 10 -21.47 -69.86 -6.08
C THR A 10 -22.61 -68.92 -5.72
N ARG A 11 -22.95 -67.96 -6.59
CA ARG A 11 -23.85 -68.02 -7.75
C ARG A 11 -25.33 -68.19 -7.34
N CYS A 12 -26.07 -67.08 -7.39
CA CYS A 12 -27.46 -67.07 -7.80
C CYS A 12 -27.53 -66.30 -9.13
N GLY A 13 -28.11 -66.92 -10.16
CA GLY A 13 -28.48 -66.26 -11.40
C GLY A 13 -29.94 -65.84 -11.36
N GLY A 14 -30.30 -64.82 -12.12
CA GLY A 14 -31.68 -64.40 -12.35
C GLY A 14 -31.72 -63.02 -12.99
N ALA A 15 -32.26 -62.96 -14.21
CA ALA A 15 -32.42 -61.73 -14.99
C ALA A 15 -33.46 -60.79 -14.34
N GLY A 16 -33.16 -59.49 -14.33
CA GLY A 16 -34.09 -58.45 -13.90
C GLY A 16 -33.44 -57.08 -14.03
N ASN A 17 -34.06 -56.22 -14.81
CA ASN A 17 -33.64 -54.84 -15.05
C ASN A 17 -33.68 -54.07 -13.72
N GLY A 18 -32.56 -53.53 -13.26
CA GLY A 18 -32.53 -52.80 -11.99
C GLY A 18 -31.11 -52.42 -11.57
N GLU A 19 -30.96 -51.17 -11.19
CA GLU A 19 -29.73 -50.50 -10.82
C GLU A 19 -29.15 -51.09 -9.52
N GLU A 20 -27.99 -51.76 -9.60
CA GLU A 20 -27.13 -51.96 -8.43
C GLU A 20 -25.73 -51.46 -8.76
N VAL A 21 -25.63 -50.14 -8.97
CA VAL A 21 -24.35 -49.44 -8.88
C VAL A 21 -23.93 -49.49 -7.41
N CYS A 22 -22.91 -50.31 -7.13
CA CYS A 22 -22.34 -50.51 -5.80
C CYS A 22 -22.19 -49.19 -5.02
N ILE A 23 -22.92 -49.07 -3.91
CA ILE A 23 -22.83 -47.99 -2.92
C ILE A 23 -21.36 -47.78 -2.45
N HIS A 24 -20.54 -48.84 -2.45
CA HIS A 24 -19.12 -48.75 -2.16
C HIS A 24 -18.30 -47.93 -3.17
N VAL A 25 -18.69 -47.87 -4.44
CA VAL A 25 -17.99 -47.08 -5.48
C VAL A 25 -18.31 -45.59 -5.33
N LEU A 26 -19.53 -45.24 -4.94
CA LEU A 26 -19.94 -43.84 -4.69
C LEU A 26 -19.29 -43.27 -3.41
N ILE A 27 -19.15 -44.08 -2.35
CA ILE A 27 -18.47 -43.66 -1.12
C ILE A 27 -16.96 -43.47 -1.34
N ALA A 28 -16.33 -44.30 -2.15
CA ALA A 28 -14.90 -44.18 -2.47
C ALA A 28 -14.58 -42.91 -3.29
N LEU A 29 -15.46 -42.52 -4.21
CA LEU A 29 -15.31 -41.27 -4.98
C LEU A 29 -15.58 -40.02 -4.14
N ALA A 30 -16.48 -40.09 -3.16
CA ALA A 30 -16.74 -38.99 -2.24
C ALA A 30 -15.58 -38.70 -1.28
N LEU A 31 -14.84 -39.73 -0.83
CA LEU A 31 -13.70 -39.56 0.09
C LEU A 31 -12.46 -38.94 -0.55
N LEU A 32 -12.34 -38.96 -1.89
CA LEU A 32 -11.28 -38.26 -2.63
C LEU A 32 -11.54 -36.75 -2.77
N LEU A 33 -12.75 -36.27 -2.44
CA LEU A 33 -13.12 -34.85 -2.46
C LEU A 33 -13.00 -34.17 -1.09
N PHE A 34 -12.69 -34.93 -0.03
CA PHE A 34 -12.60 -34.43 1.35
C PHE A 34 -11.21 -34.65 1.99
N THR A 35 -10.14 -34.78 1.21
CA THR A 35 -8.81 -34.59 1.79
C THR A 35 -8.64 -33.10 2.11
N PRO A 36 -8.43 -32.73 3.38
CA PRO A 36 -8.07 -31.35 3.68
C PRO A 36 -6.73 -31.08 3.01
N ILE A 37 -6.69 -30.07 2.13
CA ILE A 37 -5.43 -29.49 1.69
C ILE A 37 -4.81 -28.91 2.96
N ILE A 38 -3.84 -29.60 3.53
CA ILE A 38 -2.93 -28.99 4.48
C ILE A 38 -2.12 -28.02 3.64
N SER A 39 -2.60 -26.78 3.53
CA SER A 39 -1.73 -25.68 3.16
C SER A 39 -0.64 -25.68 4.22
N ASN A 40 0.56 -26.12 3.84
CA ASN A 40 1.75 -25.70 4.55
C ASN A 40 1.74 -24.18 4.47
N GLU A 41 1.14 -23.54 5.47
CA GLU A 41 1.59 -22.22 5.84
C GLU A 41 3.05 -22.45 6.19
N ALA A 42 3.93 -22.03 5.27
CA ALA A 42 5.26 -21.66 5.67
C ALA A 42 5.02 -20.68 6.81
N SER A 43 5.25 -21.16 8.04
CA SER A 43 5.42 -20.31 9.19
C SER A 43 6.56 -19.38 8.80
N ALA A 44 6.18 -18.22 8.25
CA ALA A 44 7.08 -17.11 8.16
C ALA A 44 7.53 -16.93 9.60
N ASN A 45 8.78 -17.26 9.85
CA ASN A 45 9.46 -16.87 11.06
C ASN A 45 9.32 -15.35 11.12
N ALA A 46 8.28 -14.88 11.80
CA ALA A 46 7.99 -13.48 11.99
C ALA A 46 8.96 -12.98 13.06
N ASN A 47 10.22 -12.96 12.69
CA ASN A 47 11.07 -11.88 13.11
C ASN A 47 10.59 -10.65 12.32
N SER A 48 9.44 -10.12 12.74
CA SER A 48 8.79 -8.94 12.17
C SER A 48 9.64 -7.72 12.50
N THR A 49 10.77 -7.59 11.81
CA THR A 49 11.46 -6.32 11.67
C THR A 49 10.53 -5.43 10.84
N GLY A 50 10.01 -4.38 11.47
CA GLY A 50 9.03 -3.45 10.90
C GLY A 50 9.46 -2.89 9.55
N GLY A 51 9.03 -3.55 8.48
CA GLY A 51 9.17 -3.09 7.11
C GLY A 51 7.89 -2.40 6.65
N CYS A 52 8.02 -1.63 5.58
CA CYS A 52 6.92 -0.88 4.99
C CYS A 52 5.67 -1.71 4.66
N ILE A 53 4.51 -1.13 4.96
CA ILE A 53 3.20 -1.71 4.64
C ILE A 53 2.98 -1.66 3.12
N PRO A 54 2.67 -2.80 2.45
CA PRO A 54 2.56 -2.86 0.99
C PRO A 54 1.55 -1.88 0.38
N SER A 55 0.41 -1.64 1.05
CA SER A 55 -0.60 -0.70 0.56
C SER A 55 -0.14 0.76 0.63
N GLU A 56 0.64 1.13 1.66
CA GLU A 56 1.19 2.47 1.80
C GLU A 56 2.33 2.71 0.80
N ARG A 57 3.15 1.68 0.59
CA ARG A 57 4.14 1.68 -0.51
C ARG A 57 3.48 1.94 -1.86
N SER A 58 2.42 1.20 -2.19
CA SER A 58 1.70 1.37 -3.46
C SER A 58 1.10 2.78 -3.59
N ALA A 59 0.60 3.35 -2.49
CA ALA A 59 0.12 4.73 -2.45
C ALA A 59 1.24 5.73 -2.76
N LEU A 60 2.44 5.55 -2.19
CA LEU A 60 3.61 6.40 -2.46
C LEU A 60 4.13 6.25 -3.91
N ILE A 61 4.16 5.03 -4.47
CA ILE A 61 4.53 4.83 -5.88
C ILE A 61 3.52 5.50 -6.82
N SER A 62 2.22 5.38 -6.52
CA SER A 62 1.18 6.10 -7.27
C SER A 62 1.31 7.62 -7.11
N PHE A 63 1.68 8.11 -5.93
CA PHE A 63 1.96 9.52 -5.70
C PHE A 63 3.14 9.97 -6.58
N LYS A 64 4.28 9.28 -6.49
CA LYS A 64 5.49 9.52 -7.31
C LYS A 64 5.18 9.56 -8.81
N SER A 65 4.35 8.67 -9.33
CA SER A 65 3.99 8.65 -10.77
C SER A 65 3.21 9.87 -11.26
N GLY A 66 2.55 10.61 -10.36
CA GLY A 66 1.82 11.83 -10.69
C GLY A 66 2.67 13.10 -10.66
N LEU A 67 3.93 13.00 -10.23
CA LEU A 67 4.81 14.14 -10.02
C LEU A 67 5.78 14.35 -11.18
N LEU A 68 6.21 15.59 -11.33
CA LEU A 68 7.39 15.94 -12.10
C LEU A 68 8.57 16.03 -11.13
N ASP A 69 9.63 15.25 -11.36
CA ASP A 69 10.82 15.22 -10.49
C ASP A 69 12.11 15.52 -11.29
N PRO A 70 12.27 16.76 -11.79
CA PRO A 70 13.47 17.18 -12.53
C PRO A 70 14.76 17.12 -11.70
N GLY A 71 14.66 17.21 -10.37
CA GLY A 71 15.79 17.16 -9.43
C GLY A 71 16.16 15.74 -8.98
N ASN A 72 15.41 14.72 -9.43
CA ASN A 72 15.58 13.33 -9.02
C ASN A 72 15.56 13.14 -7.49
N LEU A 73 14.74 13.95 -6.80
CA LEU A 73 14.59 13.99 -5.35
C LEU A 73 14.00 12.67 -4.82
N LEU A 74 13.22 11.97 -5.64
CA LEU A 74 12.58 10.69 -5.31
C LEU A 74 13.38 9.48 -5.82
N SER A 75 14.67 9.66 -6.14
CA SER A 75 15.54 8.59 -6.62
C SER A 75 15.63 7.40 -5.66
N SER A 76 15.62 7.64 -4.34
CA SER A 76 15.67 6.56 -3.34
C SER A 76 14.36 5.78 -3.21
N TRP A 77 13.27 6.20 -3.86
CA TRP A 77 11.97 5.56 -3.76
C TRP A 77 11.90 4.34 -4.68
N GLU A 78 12.63 3.31 -4.29
CA GLU A 78 12.77 2.02 -4.98
C GLU A 78 12.92 0.87 -3.96
N GLY A 79 12.67 -0.37 -4.39
CA GLY A 79 12.69 -1.53 -3.49
C GLY A 79 11.40 -1.70 -2.67
N ASP A 80 11.40 -2.64 -1.73
CA ASP A 80 10.19 -3.08 -1.01
C ASP A 80 9.95 -2.38 0.33
N ASP A 81 11.01 -1.90 0.98
CA ASP A 81 10.89 -1.21 2.27
C ASP A 81 10.89 0.31 2.10
N CYS A 82 9.69 0.89 1.95
CA CYS A 82 9.52 2.34 1.84
C CYS A 82 9.95 3.12 3.08
N CYS A 83 10.10 2.48 4.24
CA CYS A 83 10.59 3.16 5.45
C CYS A 83 12.08 3.51 5.36
N GLN A 84 12.78 3.01 4.33
CA GLN A 84 14.16 3.38 4.00
C GLN A 84 14.23 4.48 2.92
N TRP A 85 13.10 4.96 2.41
CA TRP A 85 13.09 6.00 1.39
C TRP A 85 13.37 7.36 2.00
N ASN A 86 14.26 8.15 1.38
CA ASN A 86 14.47 9.53 1.76
C ASN A 86 13.13 10.27 1.75
N GLY A 87 12.84 10.96 2.85
CA GLY A 87 11.58 11.68 2.97
C GLY A 87 10.42 10.86 3.53
N VAL A 88 10.59 9.59 3.88
CA VAL A 88 9.52 8.74 4.46
C VAL A 88 9.90 8.28 5.86
N TRP A 89 9.04 8.53 6.85
CA TRP A 89 9.22 8.05 8.22
C TRP A 89 8.03 7.20 8.64
N CYS A 90 8.36 6.00 9.11
CA CYS A 90 7.41 5.05 9.64
C CYS A 90 7.44 5.02 11.17
N ASN A 91 6.30 4.76 11.78
CA ASN A 91 6.20 4.45 13.20
C ASN A 91 6.87 3.09 13.49
N ASN A 92 7.78 3.06 14.45
CA ASN A 92 8.62 1.89 14.72
C ASN A 92 7.86 0.70 15.37
N GLU A 93 6.66 0.93 15.91
CA GLU A 93 5.83 -0.11 16.51
C GLU A 93 4.83 -0.70 15.51
N THR A 94 4.25 0.15 14.67
CA THR A 94 3.15 -0.23 13.78
C THR A 94 3.56 -0.38 12.30
N GLY A 95 4.70 0.17 11.91
CA GLY A 95 5.18 0.19 10.52
C GLY A 95 4.44 1.18 9.61
N HIS A 96 3.44 1.90 10.12
CA HIS A 96 2.69 2.90 9.34
C HIS A 96 3.52 4.15 9.05
N ILE A 97 3.37 4.71 7.86
CA ILE A 97 3.95 6.02 7.50
C ILE A 97 3.23 7.12 8.28
N VAL A 98 4.00 7.86 9.08
CA VAL A 98 3.52 8.97 9.92
C VAL A 98 4.02 10.33 9.45
N GLU A 99 5.12 10.37 8.70
CA GLU A 99 5.65 11.61 8.15
C GLU A 99 6.16 11.42 6.71
N LEU A 100 5.78 12.37 5.87
CA LEU A 100 6.27 12.54 4.52
C LEU A 100 6.92 13.92 4.44
N ASN A 101 8.25 13.96 4.42
CA ASN A 101 9.05 15.19 4.41
C ASN A 101 9.76 15.33 3.06
N LEU A 102 9.18 16.11 2.16
CA LEU A 102 9.68 16.33 0.81
C LEU A 102 9.82 17.83 0.52
N PRO A 103 10.65 18.56 1.27
CA PRO A 103 10.91 19.95 0.98
C PRO A 103 11.71 20.02 -0.32
N GLY A 104 11.41 21.02 -1.15
CA GLY A 104 12.26 21.31 -2.30
C GLY A 104 13.65 21.76 -1.86
N GLY A 105 14.61 21.69 -2.79
CA GLY A 105 16.04 21.86 -2.47
C GLY A 105 16.45 23.23 -1.90
N SER A 106 15.65 24.30 -2.06
CA SER A 106 15.98 25.61 -1.49
C SER A 106 14.74 26.44 -1.17
N CYS A 107 14.37 26.42 0.12
CA CYS A 107 13.45 27.38 0.74
C CYS A 107 14.10 28.75 1.00
N ASN A 108 15.43 28.81 0.91
CA ASN A 108 16.17 30.05 1.06
C ASN A 108 16.19 30.78 -0.28
N ILE A 109 15.97 32.10 -0.24
CA ILE A 109 16.21 32.98 -1.39
C ILE A 109 17.70 32.91 -1.69
N LEU A 110 18.08 32.00 -2.58
CA LEU A 110 19.42 31.98 -3.12
C LEU A 110 19.63 33.30 -3.89
N PRO A 111 20.86 33.83 -3.90
CA PRO A 111 21.17 34.99 -4.72
C PRO A 111 20.70 34.78 -6.18
N PRO A 112 20.28 35.83 -6.91
CA PRO A 112 19.69 35.72 -8.25
C PRO A 112 20.50 34.94 -9.30
N TRP A 113 21.80 34.71 -9.05
CA TRP A 113 22.72 34.01 -9.94
C TRP A 113 22.85 32.50 -9.65
N VAL A 114 22.24 31.98 -8.59
CA VAL A 114 22.27 30.55 -8.31
C VAL A 114 21.10 29.87 -9.02
N PRO A 115 21.34 28.86 -9.87
CA PRO A 115 20.26 28.03 -10.40
C PRO A 115 19.48 27.41 -9.24
N LEU A 116 18.17 27.63 -9.19
CA LEU A 116 17.32 26.99 -8.19
C LEU A 116 17.30 25.49 -8.46
N GLU A 117 17.61 24.68 -7.45
CA GLU A 117 17.40 23.24 -7.53
C GLU A 117 15.92 22.99 -7.83
N PRO A 118 15.60 22.25 -8.90
CA PRO A 118 14.23 22.18 -9.37
C PRO A 118 13.45 21.24 -8.44
N GLY A 119 12.54 21.82 -7.65
CA GLY A 119 11.66 21.09 -6.75
C GLY A 119 10.65 20.20 -7.48
N LEU A 120 9.88 19.44 -6.70
CA LEU A 120 8.81 18.59 -7.21
C LEU A 120 7.72 19.44 -7.86
N GLY A 121 7.21 19.01 -9.01
CA GLY A 121 6.11 19.65 -9.70
C GLY A 121 4.99 18.68 -10.05
N GLY A 122 4.11 19.10 -10.95
CA GLY A 122 2.93 18.32 -11.32
C GLY A 122 1.79 18.56 -10.33
N SER A 123 0.97 17.53 -10.10
CA SER A 123 -0.21 17.61 -9.24
C SER A 123 -0.14 16.59 -8.11
N ILE A 124 -0.52 17.01 -6.91
CA ILE A 124 -0.63 16.12 -5.76
C ILE A 124 -1.88 15.24 -5.96
N GLY A 125 -1.67 13.95 -6.19
CA GLY A 125 -2.75 12.99 -6.43
C GLY A 125 -3.40 12.46 -5.15
N PRO A 126 -4.64 11.93 -5.24
CA PRO A 126 -5.40 11.41 -4.08
C PRO A 126 -4.83 10.10 -3.51
N SER A 127 -3.77 9.54 -4.11
CA SER A 127 -3.13 8.32 -3.59
C SER A 127 -2.59 8.51 -2.16
N LEU A 128 -2.27 9.75 -1.76
CA LEU A 128 -1.89 10.07 -0.38
C LEU A 128 -2.97 9.69 0.65
N LEU A 129 -4.25 9.55 0.25
CA LEU A 129 -5.31 9.03 1.12
C LEU A 129 -5.06 7.58 1.59
N GLY A 130 -4.15 6.86 0.95
CA GLY A 130 -3.67 5.56 1.40
C GLY A 130 -2.86 5.63 2.70
N LEU A 131 -2.29 6.79 3.03
CA LEU A 131 -1.45 7.03 4.22
C LEU A 131 -2.32 7.44 5.41
N LYS A 132 -3.11 6.49 5.92
CA LYS A 132 -4.17 6.78 6.90
C LYS A 132 -3.66 7.32 8.23
N GLN A 133 -2.41 7.02 8.59
CA GLN A 133 -1.78 7.46 9.85
C GLN A 133 -0.84 8.67 9.66
N LEU A 134 -0.87 9.33 8.49
CA LEU A 134 0.00 10.46 8.22
C LEU A 134 -0.31 11.62 9.19
N GLU A 135 0.69 12.02 9.97
CA GLU A 135 0.62 13.12 10.93
C GLU A 135 1.33 14.37 10.40
N HIS A 136 2.38 14.21 9.60
CA HIS A 136 3.21 15.31 9.12
C HIS A 136 3.38 15.23 7.59
N LEU A 137 3.03 16.31 6.90
CA LEU A 137 3.24 16.46 5.47
C LEU A 137 3.97 17.78 5.19
N ASP A 138 5.22 17.68 4.75
CA ASP A 138 6.01 18.80 4.26
C ASP A 138 6.20 18.67 2.74
N LEU A 139 5.61 19.62 2.01
CA LEU A 139 5.72 19.77 0.57
C LEU A 139 6.18 21.21 0.23
N SER A 140 6.85 21.87 1.17
CA SER A 140 7.33 23.23 1.01
C SER A 140 8.35 23.34 -0.11
N CYS A 141 8.49 24.55 -0.68
CA CYS A 141 9.58 24.89 -1.60
C CYS A 141 9.58 24.08 -2.91
N ASN A 142 8.40 23.59 -3.30
CA ASN A 142 8.19 22.78 -4.50
C ASN A 142 7.45 23.58 -5.58
N ASN A 143 7.60 23.15 -6.83
CA ASN A 143 6.97 23.80 -7.98
C ASN A 143 5.60 23.19 -8.34
N PHE A 144 4.79 22.86 -7.34
CA PHE A 144 3.43 22.36 -7.55
C PHE A 144 2.54 23.47 -8.12
N SER A 145 1.98 23.23 -9.30
CA SER A 145 1.12 24.19 -10.00
C SER A 145 -0.36 23.84 -9.84
N GLY A 146 -1.23 24.85 -9.89
CA GLY A 146 -2.68 24.67 -9.79
C GLY A 146 -3.21 24.92 -8.38
N THR A 147 -4.46 24.52 -8.14
CA THR A 147 -5.14 24.72 -6.85
C THR A 147 -4.78 23.62 -5.85
N LEU A 148 -4.84 23.94 -4.57
CA LEU A 148 -4.64 22.95 -3.53
C LEU A 148 -5.77 21.91 -3.55
N PRO A 149 -5.47 20.60 -3.58
CA PRO A 149 -6.51 19.58 -3.69
C PRO A 149 -7.37 19.47 -2.43
N GLU A 150 -8.69 19.39 -2.63
CA GLU A 150 -9.66 19.30 -1.53
C GLU A 150 -9.51 18.02 -0.69
N PHE A 151 -9.01 16.94 -1.29
CA PHE A 151 -8.86 15.65 -0.59
C PHE A 151 -7.88 15.72 0.59
N LEU A 152 -7.00 16.73 0.64
CA LEU A 152 -6.11 16.92 1.78
C LEU A 152 -6.90 17.09 3.07
N GLY A 153 -8.14 17.60 3.00
CA GLY A 153 -9.07 17.67 4.12
C GLY A 153 -9.53 16.32 4.70
N SER A 154 -9.27 15.22 4.00
CA SER A 154 -9.61 13.86 4.43
C SER A 154 -8.48 13.16 5.19
N LEU A 155 -7.30 13.79 5.30
CA LEU A 155 -6.16 13.26 6.06
C LEU A 155 -6.30 13.61 7.56
N HIS A 156 -7.34 13.07 8.20
CA HIS A 156 -7.79 13.49 9.53
C HIS A 156 -6.75 13.37 10.66
N ASN A 157 -5.68 12.60 10.48
CA ASN A 157 -4.60 12.46 11.45
C ASN A 157 -3.50 13.54 11.31
N LEU A 158 -3.54 14.37 10.27
CA LEU A 158 -2.56 15.45 10.09
C LEU A 158 -2.55 16.41 11.29
N ARG A 159 -1.33 16.65 11.76
CA ARG A 159 -0.96 17.60 12.81
C ARG A 159 -0.14 18.75 12.26
N SER A 160 0.64 18.51 11.20
CA SER A 160 1.44 19.52 10.51
C SER A 160 1.27 19.40 9.00
N LEU A 161 0.98 20.52 8.36
CA LEU A 161 0.93 20.66 6.90
C LEU A 161 1.74 21.91 6.49
N ASP A 162 2.86 21.70 5.81
CA ASP A 162 3.69 22.78 5.27
C ASP A 162 3.66 22.76 3.73
N LEU A 163 3.12 23.83 3.17
CA LEU A 163 3.01 24.12 1.74
C LEU A 163 3.66 25.47 1.40
N SER A 164 4.46 26.00 2.32
CA SER A 164 5.09 27.32 2.15
C SER A 164 6.08 27.32 1.00
N TRP A 165 6.29 28.48 0.38
CA TRP A 165 7.22 28.65 -0.74
C TRP A 165 6.96 27.73 -1.96
N SER A 166 5.74 27.20 -2.08
CA SER A 166 5.31 26.43 -3.26
C SER A 166 4.48 27.29 -4.22
N THR A 167 4.39 26.88 -5.49
CA THR A 167 3.76 27.68 -6.57
C THR A 167 2.25 27.45 -6.74
N PHE A 168 1.56 27.02 -5.66
CA PHE A 168 0.10 26.88 -5.64
C PHE A 168 -0.59 28.21 -5.92
N VAL A 169 -1.74 28.14 -6.60
CA VAL A 169 -2.57 29.29 -6.92
C VAL A 169 -4.01 29.10 -6.41
N GLY A 170 -4.77 30.19 -6.33
CA GLY A 170 -6.15 30.16 -5.87
C GLY A 170 -6.28 30.21 -4.34
N THR A 171 -7.44 29.78 -3.85
CA THR A 171 -7.81 29.85 -2.43
C THR A 171 -7.57 28.52 -1.72
N VAL A 172 -7.39 28.56 -0.41
CA VAL A 172 -7.43 27.35 0.41
C VAL A 172 -8.81 26.72 0.34
N PRO A 173 -8.94 25.42 -0.02
CA PRO A 173 -10.22 24.76 -0.05
C PRO A 173 -10.77 24.61 1.37
N PRO A 174 -12.06 24.92 1.61
CA PRO A 174 -12.67 24.89 2.95
C PRO A 174 -12.64 23.50 3.59
N GLN A 175 -12.45 22.44 2.80
CA GLN A 175 -12.26 21.06 3.25
C GLN A 175 -11.06 20.89 4.18
N LEU A 176 -10.03 21.76 4.11
CA LEU A 176 -8.95 21.76 5.11
C LEU A 176 -9.48 22.04 6.53
N GLY A 177 -10.66 22.66 6.67
CA GLY A 177 -11.35 22.82 7.96
C GLY A 177 -11.78 21.50 8.61
N ASN A 178 -11.79 20.39 7.88
CA ASN A 178 -12.07 19.05 8.43
C ASN A 178 -10.88 18.44 9.17
N LEU A 179 -9.70 19.05 9.09
CA LEU A 179 -8.48 18.59 9.76
C LEU A 179 -8.47 18.97 11.24
N SER A 180 -9.34 18.34 12.02
CA SER A 180 -9.55 18.64 13.44
C SER A 180 -8.31 18.45 14.34
N ASN A 181 -7.31 17.68 13.89
CA ASN A 181 -6.05 17.46 14.61
C ASN A 181 -4.92 18.43 14.20
N LEU A 182 -5.14 19.27 13.19
CA LEU A 182 -4.10 20.14 12.63
C LEU A 182 -3.71 21.22 13.64
N ARG A 183 -2.41 21.34 13.90
CA ARG A 183 -1.82 22.30 14.84
C ARG A 183 -0.97 23.35 14.14
N TYR A 184 -0.30 22.93 13.07
CA TYR A 184 0.59 23.77 12.29
C TYR A 184 0.17 23.70 10.83
N PHE A 185 -0.15 24.87 10.27
CA PHE A 185 -0.45 25.03 8.86
C PHE A 185 0.36 26.20 8.32
N ARG A 186 1.21 25.94 7.33
CA ARG A 186 1.93 26.99 6.59
C ARG A 186 1.60 26.88 5.11
N SER A 187 1.35 28.01 4.50
CA SER A 187 0.88 28.15 3.13
C SER A 187 1.50 29.38 2.47
N TRP A 188 1.02 29.75 1.29
CA TRP A 188 1.49 30.89 0.49
C TRP A 188 0.76 32.22 0.78
N PHE A 189 -0.06 32.32 1.83
CA PHE A 189 -0.77 33.54 2.23
C PHE A 189 -0.37 34.03 3.62
#